data_AF-A0A914P5Q6-F1
#
_entry.id   AF-A0A914P5Q6-F1
#
_cell.length_a   1.000
_cell.length_b   1.000
_cell.length_c   1.000
_cell.angle_alpha   90.00
_cell.angle_beta   90.00
_cell.angle_gamma   90.00
#
_symmetry.space_group_name_H-M   'P 1'
#
loop_
_entity.id
_entity.type
_entity.pdbx_description
1 polymer ?
#
loop_
_entity_poly.entity_id
_entity_poly.type
_entity_poly.pdbx_seq_one_letter_code
_entity_poly.pdbx_strand_id
1 'polypeptide(L)'
;MCQAWLESTRCAFGPDCKFAHGETELRPTKLPIRNTLKYKTKLCDKYTTTGICPYGSRCLFIHPDPRSTAFYRQTAVSKFFLK
;
A
#
# COMPACT_ATOMS: atom_id res chain seq x y z
N MET A 1 4.29 15.20 3.92
CA MET A 1 5.34 16.21 3.77
C MET A 1 5.10 16.95 2.47
N CYS A 2 5.28 18.28 2.44
CA CYS A 2 5.16 19.09 1.23
C CYS A 2 6.42 18.96 0.38
N GLN A 3 6.30 18.58 -0.89
CA GLN A 3 7.47 18.42 -1.77
C GLN A 3 8.12 19.75 -2.17
N ALA A 4 7.31 20.75 -2.53
CA ALA A 4 7.82 22.09 -2.90
C ALA A 4 8.64 22.73 -1.76
N TRP A 5 8.21 22.51 -0.52
CA TRP A 5 8.94 22.99 0.65
C TRP A 5 10.28 22.26 0.86
N LEU A 6 10.33 20.94 0.66
CA LEU A 6 11.57 20.17 0.76
C LEU A 6 12.59 20.54 -0.32
N GLU A 7 12.12 20.86 -1.52
CA GLU A 7 12.98 21.11 -2.67
C GLU A 7 13.48 22.56 -2.73
N SER A 8 12.70 23.53 -2.27
CA SER A 8 13.03 24.95 -2.47
C SER A 8 12.74 25.85 -1.27
N THR A 9 12.47 25.28 -0.08
CA THR A 9 12.10 25.99 1.17
C THR A 9 11.00 27.05 1.01
N ARG A 10 10.25 26.97 -0.10
CA ARG A 10 9.17 27.86 -0.47
C ARG A 10 8.02 27.00 -0.98
N CYS A 11 6.85 27.22 -0.39
CA CYS A 11 5.62 26.59 -0.82
C CYS A 11 4.66 27.67 -1.30
N ALA A 12 4.08 27.48 -2.49
CA ALA A 12 3.10 28.42 -3.06
C ALA A 12 1.85 28.58 -2.18
N PHE A 13 1.54 27.59 -1.34
CA PHE A 13 0.40 27.60 -0.44
C PHE A 13 0.70 28.23 0.93
N GLY A 14 1.96 28.64 1.17
CA GLY A 14 2.37 29.29 2.41
C GLY A 14 1.88 28.55 3.67
N PRO A 15 1.39 29.24 4.71
CA PRO A 15 0.94 28.61 5.95
C PRO A 15 -0.33 27.74 5.80
N ASP A 16 -1.07 27.87 4.70
CA ASP A 16 -2.29 27.09 4.43
C ASP A 16 -2.03 25.77 3.69
N CYS A 17 -0.76 25.41 3.54
CA CYS A 17 -0.38 24.16 2.89
C CYS A 17 -1.00 22.95 3.60
N LYS A 18 -1.69 22.11 2.82
CA LYS A 18 -2.32 20.89 3.34
C LYS A 18 -1.30 19.83 3.78
N PHE A 19 -0.03 20.01 3.45
CA PHE A 19 1.05 19.08 3.74
C PHE A 19 2.08 19.75 4.66
N ALA A 20 2.63 18.97 5.59
CA ALA A 20 3.62 19.47 6.55
C ALA A 20 4.90 20.02 5.88
N HIS A 21 5.34 21.21 6.31
CA HIS A 21 6.61 21.85 5.96
C HIS A 21 7.78 21.46 6.87
N GLY A 22 7.52 20.71 7.94
CA GLY A 22 8.54 20.27 8.89
C GLY A 22 8.01 19.15 9.76
N GLU A 23 8.88 18.54 10.55
CA GLU A 23 8.45 17.54 11.55
C GLU A 23 7.48 18.13 12.58
N THR A 24 7.60 19.43 12.86
CA THR A 24 6.71 20.20 13.74
C THR A 24 5.28 20.27 13.23
N GLU A 25 5.07 20.20 11.90
CA GLU A 25 3.76 20.25 11.26
C GLU A 25 3.24 18.86 10.85
N LEU A 26 4.04 17.81 11.06
CA LEU A 26 3.63 16.44 10.77
C LEU A 26 2.50 16.04 11.71
N ARG A 27 1.29 15.97 11.15
CA ARG A 27 0.19 15.28 11.81
C ARG A 27 0.44 13.78 11.68
N PRO A 28 0.55 13.02 12.79
CA PRO A 28 0.63 11.57 12.69
C PRO A 28 -0.60 11.10 11.92
N THR A 29 -0.38 10.25 10.92
CA THR A 29 -1.49 9.64 10.19
C THR A 29 -2.38 8.94 11.21
N LYS A 30 -3.57 9.49 11.46
CA LYS A 30 -4.66 8.84 12.22
C LYS A 30 -5.19 7.59 11.53
N LEU A 31 -4.49 7.08 10.50
CA LEU A 31 -4.72 5.76 9.99
C LEU A 31 -4.05 4.81 10.97
N PRO A 32 -4.82 4.04 11.75
CA PRO A 32 -4.22 3.09 12.65
C PRO A 32 -3.35 2.15 11.81
N ILE A 33 -2.13 1.93 12.27
CA ILE A 33 -1.22 0.85 11.84
C ILE A 33 -1.96 -0.52 11.82
N ARG A 34 -3.14 -0.62 12.42
CA ARG A 34 -4.08 -1.73 12.27
C ARG A 34 -4.47 -2.07 10.82
N ASN A 35 -4.40 -1.13 9.88
CA ASN A 35 -4.68 -1.44 8.47
C ASN A 35 -3.50 -2.12 7.76
N THR A 36 -2.25 -1.88 8.16
CA THR A 36 -1.10 -2.60 7.58
C THR A 36 -0.96 -4.00 8.18
N LEU A 37 -1.26 -4.18 9.47
CA LEU A 37 -1.25 -5.50 10.14
C LEU A 37 -2.32 -6.47 9.62
N LYS A 38 -3.39 -5.96 9.00
CA LYS A 38 -4.47 -6.79 8.43
C LYS A 38 -4.48 -6.82 6.91
N TYR A 39 -3.62 -6.04 6.27
CA TYR A 39 -3.53 -6.01 4.82
C TYR A 39 -2.82 -7.26 4.32
N LYS A 40 -3.50 -8.00 3.47
CA LYS A 40 -3.00 -9.20 2.80
C LYS A 40 -2.39 -10.21 3.77
N THR A 41 -3.10 -10.50 4.86
CA THR A 41 -2.71 -11.54 5.84
C THR A 41 -3.53 -12.82 5.75
N LYS A 42 -4.69 -12.79 5.11
CA LYS A 42 -5.57 -13.95 4.86
C LYS A 42 -5.94 -14.06 3.39
N LEU A 43 -6.18 -15.27 2.90
CA LEU A 43 -6.67 -15.53 1.55
C LEU A 43 -8.05 -14.90 1.33
N CYS A 44 -8.30 -14.45 0.10
CA CYS A 44 -9.60 -13.96 -0.31
C CYS A 44 -10.49 -15.15 -0.66
N ASP A 45 -11.51 -15.42 0.15
CA ASP A 45 -12.43 -16.53 -0.08
C ASP A 45 -13.14 -16.41 -1.42
N LYS A 46 -13.64 -15.21 -1.76
CA LYS A 46 -14.32 -14.97 -3.05
C LYS A 46 -13.41 -15.29 -4.23
N TYR A 47 -12.17 -14.80 -4.22
CA TYR A 47 -11.21 -15.10 -5.28
C TYR A 47 -10.85 -16.58 -5.33
N THR A 48 -10.72 -17.23 -4.16
CA THR A 48 -10.38 -18.66 -4.09
C THR A 48 -11.52 -19.54 -4.60
N THR A 49 -12.78 -19.15 -4.34
CA THR A 49 -13.95 -19.92 -4.76
C THR A 49 -14.35 -19.66 -6.22
N THR A 50 -14.32 -18.42 -6.69
CA THR A 50 -14.84 -18.05 -8.02
C THR A 50 -13.78 -17.64 -9.02
N GLY A 51 -12.52 -17.46 -8.59
CA GLY A 51 -11.44 -16.90 -9.40
C GLY A 51 -11.56 -15.40 -9.66
N ILE A 52 -12.62 -14.74 -9.19
CA ILE A 52 -12.90 -13.32 -9.47
C ILE A 52 -13.26 -12.61 -8.16
N CYS A 53 -12.52 -11.54 -7.86
CA CYS A 53 -12.80 -10.68 -6.72
C CYS A 53 -13.38 -9.34 -7.20
N PRO A 54 -14.58 -8.93 -6.74
CA PRO A 54 -15.18 -7.66 -7.14
C PRO A 54 -14.37 -6.44 -6.69
N TYR A 55 -13.47 -6.62 -5.71
CA TYR A 55 -12.60 -5.55 -5.19
C TYR A 55 -11.28 -5.39 -5.98
N GLY A 56 -10.94 -6.34 -6.85
CA GLY A 56 -9.74 -6.28 -7.69
C GLY A 56 -8.45 -6.03 -6.89
N SER A 57 -7.61 -5.11 -7.37
CA SER A 57 -6.33 -4.73 -6.75
C SER A 57 -6.47 -4.06 -5.38
N ARG A 58 -7.65 -3.53 -5.07
CA ARG A 58 -7.96 -2.91 -3.76
C ARG A 58 -8.36 -3.92 -2.69
N CYS A 59 -8.40 -5.21 -3.04
CA CYS A 59 -8.73 -6.25 -2.07
C CYS A 59 -7.71 -6.28 -0.93
N LEU A 60 -8.21 -6.19 0.29
CA LEU A 60 -7.42 -6.28 1.52
C LEU A 60 -6.96 -7.71 1.82
N PHE A 61 -7.47 -8.70 1.09
CA PHE A 61 -7.12 -10.10 1.22
C PHE A 61 -6.15 -10.53 0.11
N ILE A 62 -5.54 -11.69 0.31
CA ILE A 62 -4.53 -12.28 -0.56
C ILE A 62 -5.23 -12.98 -1.76
N HIS A 63 -4.83 -12.68 -2.99
CA HIS A 63 -5.29 -13.38 -4.21
C HIS A 63 -4.15 -14.25 -4.77
N PRO A 64 -4.26 -15.59 -4.80
CA PRO A 64 -3.26 -16.48 -5.39
C PRO A 64 -3.28 -16.36 -6.91
N ASP A 65 -2.78 -15.24 -7.43
CA ASP A 65 -2.61 -14.99 -8.85
C ASP A 65 -1.12 -14.71 -9.11
N PRO A 66 -0.47 -15.41 -10.05
CA PRO A 66 0.90 -15.09 -10.48
C PRO A 66 1.07 -13.66 -11.03
N ARG A 67 -0.02 -12.96 -11.39
CA ARG A 67 -0.03 -11.56 -11.85
C ARG A 67 -0.35 -10.54 -10.75
N SER A 68 -0.73 -10.99 -9.56
CA SER A 68 -1.00 -10.13 -8.41
C SER A 68 0.29 -9.91 -7.64
N THR A 69 0.89 -8.73 -7.78
CA THR A 69 2.09 -8.28 -7.06
C THR A 69 1.98 -8.33 -5.53
N ALA A 70 0.77 -8.60 -5.01
CA ALA A 70 0.45 -8.90 -3.63
C ALA A 70 1.24 -10.07 -3.01
N PHE A 71 1.80 -10.97 -3.83
CA PHE A 71 2.51 -12.16 -3.38
C PHE A 71 4.03 -12.12 -3.51
N TYR A 72 4.62 -11.09 -4.11
CA TYR A 72 6.07 -11.06 -4.26
C TYR A 72 6.70 -10.20 -3.17
N ARG A 73 6.71 -10.72 -1.93
CA ARG A 73 7.84 -10.40 -1.05
C ARG A 73 9.04 -11.08 -1.68
N GLN A 74 9.88 -10.28 -2.30
CA GLN A 74 11.11 -10.66 -2.97
C GLN A 74 12.10 -11.30 -1.98
N THR A 75 11.87 -12.56 -1.61
CA THR A 75 12.88 -13.43 -1.03
C THR A 75 12.79 -14.77 -1.76
N ALA A 76 13.50 -14.82 -2.88
CA ALA A 76 14.13 -16.00 -3.45
C ALA A 76 13.37 -17.33 -3.32
N VAL A 77 12.58 -17.72 -4.33
CA VAL A 77 12.77 -19.04 -4.96
C VAL A 77 12.30 -18.97 -6.41
N SER A 78 13.26 -18.88 -7.32
CA SER A 78 13.02 -19.27 -8.70
C SER A 78 12.78 -20.78 -8.76
N LYS A 79 11.96 -21.16 -9.75
CA LYS A 79 11.77 -22.51 -10.32
C LYS A 79 10.73 -23.37 -9.61
N PHE A 80 9.93 -24.18 -10.28
CA PHE A 80 9.47 -24.32 -11.66
C PHE A 80 8.50 -25.49 -11.52
N PHE A 81 7.24 -25.34 -11.92
CA PHE A 81 6.38 -26.49 -12.16
C PHE A 81 7.08 -27.38 -13.19
N LEU A 82 7.33 -28.66 -12.91
CA LEU A 82 7.25 -29.73 -13.90
C LEU A 82 7.44 -31.10 -13.24
N LYS A 83 6.36 -31.90 -13.34
CA LYS A 83 6.24 -33.36 -13.28
C LYS A 83 6.87 -34.11 -12.10
#